data_AF-A0A9P1BIQ7-F1
#
_entry.id   AF-A0A9P1BIQ7-F1
#
_cell.length_a   1.000
_cell.length_b   1.000
_cell.length_c   1.000
_cell.angle_alpha   90.00
_cell.angle_beta   90.00
_cell.angle_gamma   90.00
#
_symmetry.space_group_name_H-M   'P 1'
#
loop_
_entity.id
_entity.type
_entity.pdbx_description
1 polymer ?
#
loop_
_entity_poly.entity_id
_entity_poly.type
_entity_poly.pdbx_seq_one_letter_code
_entity_poly.pdbx_strand_id
1 'polypeptide(L)'
;MKNPTKIDGPKNLYKELLRVDAPILKGMEVCVNQERLHVAIAGKTRSSTLKRYIKAWRDWQSWKNLTWGEEAYVHPGMFCEYLFSRFDEPCGATVPIFICKAVSWFEKTAGFGEASIVSTSRAVCQIRDYITEKLAADTPPVRRAPRYPAVAVESLEALVLDTERTVCLRIMAWVKLLKIWGALRFDDMQKIKPADLQLTGGRLTTTLRVTKTSGPGKRVQELPVCISEKAYVWDVSWIETGFRLLKQHANFERDYLLPKFMENWAGFQMKYATYQDVSSYACHLRKILPSYYDFNAIFPEELASFWTEHSERATMPTALAMLGVETSKRDLVGRWKPEASDTYIRSYNGLVAQLQGLYGKAMRKPDRFRLLDEIDVAESADAWLRNRKTEIVDAERAELVSQLMASMDSFAIHDEVEGPLGEQCDTEQTEVLEAPLQVRVIPAAEFKSMEKGRRLEGIVLLILELGMPVW
;
A
#
# COMPACT_ATOMS: atom_id res chain seq x y z
N MET A 1 -20.90 17.70 13.07
CA MET A 1 -21.95 16.86 12.43
C MET A 1 -21.39 15.45 12.19
N LYS A 2 -21.94 14.41 12.84
CA LYS A 2 -21.50 13.01 12.62
C LYS A 2 -21.98 12.55 11.24
N ASN A 3 -21.06 12.07 10.41
CA ASN A 3 -21.34 11.55 9.07
C ASN A 3 -22.38 10.40 9.14
N PRO A 4 -23.58 10.52 8.54
CA PRO A 4 -24.68 9.55 8.71
C PRO A 4 -24.45 8.20 8.01
N THR A 5 -23.31 7.99 7.34
CA THR A 5 -23.03 6.79 6.52
C THR A 5 -22.24 5.69 7.24
N LYS A 6 -21.84 5.86 8.51
CA LYS A 6 -20.93 4.93 9.21
C LYS A 6 -21.58 3.86 10.11
N ILE A 7 -22.92 3.74 10.22
CA ILE A 7 -23.59 2.78 11.14
C ILE A 7 -24.67 1.92 10.44
N ASP A 8 -24.33 1.27 9.33
CA ASP A 8 -25.27 0.37 8.64
C ASP A 8 -24.91 -1.13 8.82
N GLY A 9 -23.62 -1.47 8.80
CA GLY A 9 -23.16 -2.87 8.90
C GLY A 9 -23.60 -3.61 10.18
N PRO A 10 -23.28 -3.10 11.39
CA PRO A 10 -23.69 -3.72 12.65
C PRO A 10 -25.21 -3.81 12.84
N LYS A 11 -25.96 -2.80 12.37
CA LYS A 11 -27.43 -2.83 12.39
C LYS A 11 -27.99 -3.91 11.46
N ASN A 12 -27.43 -4.04 10.26
CA ASN A 12 -27.82 -5.11 9.34
C ASN A 12 -27.47 -6.51 9.87
N LEU A 13 -26.33 -6.67 10.55
CA LEU A 13 -26.01 -7.92 11.25
C LEU A 13 -27.11 -8.27 12.25
N TYR A 14 -27.48 -7.32 13.12
CA TYR A 14 -28.50 -7.54 14.13
C TYR A 14 -29.86 -7.89 13.52
N LYS A 15 -30.28 -7.22 12.44
CA LYS A 15 -31.51 -7.57 11.69
C LYS A 15 -31.48 -9.00 11.16
N GLU A 16 -30.34 -9.44 10.63
CA GLU A 16 -30.20 -10.83 10.16
C GLU A 16 -30.21 -11.84 11.32
N LEU A 17 -29.60 -11.51 12.45
CA LEU A 17 -29.64 -12.36 13.64
C LEU A 17 -31.06 -12.53 14.19
N LEU A 18 -31.86 -11.47 14.18
CA LEU A 18 -33.28 -11.54 14.54
C LEU A 18 -34.07 -12.41 13.55
N ARG A 19 -33.81 -12.26 12.24
CA ARG A 19 -34.50 -13.03 11.19
C ARG A 19 -34.33 -14.55 11.36
N VAL A 20 -33.18 -14.99 11.87
CA VAL A 20 -32.85 -16.41 12.04
C VAL A 20 -33.07 -16.93 13.47
N ASP A 21 -33.74 -16.17 14.34
CA ASP A 21 -33.87 -16.45 15.78
C ASP A 21 -32.53 -16.88 16.43
N ALA A 22 -31.48 -16.08 16.19
CA ALA A 22 -30.13 -16.45 16.55
C ALA A 22 -29.99 -16.69 18.07
N PRO A 23 -29.44 -17.85 18.52
CA PRO A 23 -29.25 -18.17 19.93
C PRO A 23 -28.50 -17.11 20.73
N ILE A 24 -27.55 -16.39 20.13
CA ILE A 24 -26.81 -15.31 20.79
C ILE A 24 -27.70 -14.19 21.32
N LEU A 25 -28.89 -14.00 20.75
CA LEU A 25 -29.82 -12.96 21.20
C LEU A 25 -30.67 -13.40 22.39
N LYS A 26 -30.78 -14.70 22.64
CA LYS A 26 -31.62 -15.26 23.71
C LYS A 26 -31.09 -14.80 25.07
N GLY A 27 -31.94 -14.12 25.84
CA GLY A 27 -31.61 -13.60 27.17
C GLY A 27 -30.80 -12.29 27.20
N MET A 28 -30.29 -11.79 26.07
CA MET A 28 -29.55 -10.52 26.05
C MET A 28 -30.46 -9.29 26.17
N GLU A 29 -31.70 -9.41 25.71
CA GLU A 29 -32.71 -8.33 25.75
C GLU A 29 -33.11 -7.94 27.18
N VAL A 30 -32.89 -8.83 28.15
CA VAL A 30 -33.18 -8.60 29.57
C VAL A 30 -32.19 -7.63 30.21
N CYS A 31 -30.94 -7.59 29.73
CA CYS A 31 -29.82 -6.98 30.45
C CYS A 31 -29.08 -5.88 29.67
N VAL A 32 -29.25 -5.78 28.35
CA VAL A 32 -28.44 -4.89 27.50
C VAL A 32 -29.33 -4.06 26.56
N ASN A 33 -29.15 -2.74 26.58
CA ASN A 33 -29.81 -1.83 25.64
C ASN A 33 -29.46 -2.22 24.18
N GLN A 34 -30.49 -2.40 23.35
CA GLN A 34 -30.41 -2.76 21.93
C GLN A 34 -29.46 -1.85 21.11
N GLU A 35 -29.33 -0.57 21.49
CA GLU A 35 -28.44 0.39 20.81
C GLU A 35 -26.95 0.07 21.00
N ARG A 36 -26.57 -0.67 22.04
CA ARG A 36 -25.17 -1.06 22.27
C ARG A 36 -24.88 -2.49 21.82
N LEU A 37 -25.92 -3.32 21.82
CA LEU A 37 -25.82 -4.74 21.51
C LEU A 37 -25.35 -5.01 20.08
N HIS A 38 -25.90 -4.30 19.10
CA HIS A 38 -25.54 -4.50 17.68
C HIS A 38 -24.07 -4.16 17.38
N VAL A 39 -23.48 -3.18 18.08
CA VAL A 39 -22.06 -2.85 17.96
C VAL A 39 -21.19 -3.87 18.67
N ALA A 40 -21.61 -4.34 19.85
CA ALA A 40 -20.88 -5.33 20.64
C ALA A 40 -20.77 -6.69 19.91
N ILE A 41 -21.89 -7.18 19.34
CA ILE A 41 -21.93 -8.47 18.63
C ILE A 41 -21.06 -8.46 17.37
N ALA A 42 -21.02 -7.34 16.65
CA ALA A 42 -20.15 -7.20 15.48
C ALA A 42 -18.64 -7.33 15.83
N GLY A 43 -18.29 -7.08 17.09
CA GLY A 43 -16.95 -7.28 17.63
C GLY A 43 -15.88 -6.47 16.90
N LYS A 44 -14.75 -7.12 16.57
CA LYS A 44 -13.60 -6.49 15.88
C LYS A 44 -13.73 -6.50 14.35
N THR A 45 -14.87 -6.92 13.81
CA THR A 45 -15.07 -7.08 12.36
C THR A 45 -15.32 -5.73 11.71
N ARG A 46 -14.61 -5.42 10.62
CA ARG A 46 -14.77 -4.13 9.92
C ARG A 46 -16.10 -4.03 9.20
N SER A 47 -16.63 -2.82 9.08
CA SER A 47 -17.89 -2.56 8.37
C SER A 47 -17.93 -3.10 6.94
N SER A 48 -16.82 -3.02 6.19
CA SER A 48 -16.76 -3.60 4.82
C SER A 48 -16.78 -5.13 4.82
N THR A 49 -16.10 -5.76 5.79
CA THR A 49 -16.13 -7.22 5.97
C THR A 49 -17.51 -7.69 6.43
N LEU A 50 -18.14 -6.98 7.38
CA LEU A 50 -19.52 -7.24 7.82
C LEU A 50 -20.49 -7.25 6.65
N LYS A 51 -20.49 -6.18 5.83
CA LYS A 51 -21.37 -6.09 4.66
C LYS A 51 -21.19 -7.28 3.71
N ARG A 52 -19.93 -7.67 3.45
CA ARG A 52 -19.60 -8.82 2.59
C ARG A 52 -20.05 -10.15 3.18
N TYR A 53 -19.82 -10.36 4.48
CA TYR A 53 -20.19 -11.61 5.16
C TYR A 53 -21.70 -11.77 5.28
N ILE A 54 -22.41 -10.70 5.67
CA ILE A 54 -23.86 -10.67 5.71
C ILE A 54 -24.45 -10.96 4.33
N LYS A 55 -23.88 -10.38 3.26
CA LYS A 55 -24.34 -10.67 1.90
C LYS A 55 -24.16 -12.15 1.55
N ALA A 56 -22.98 -12.71 1.76
CA ALA A 56 -22.71 -14.12 1.45
C ALA A 56 -23.61 -15.07 2.26
N TRP A 57 -23.88 -14.75 3.53
CA TRP A 57 -24.85 -15.47 4.34
C TRP A 57 -26.26 -15.40 3.76
N ARG A 58 -26.74 -14.21 3.39
CA ARG A 58 -28.05 -14.03 2.75
C ARG A 58 -28.17 -14.77 1.43
N ASP A 59 -27.13 -14.74 0.60
CA ASP A 59 -27.12 -15.43 -0.69
C ASP A 59 -27.24 -16.96 -0.46
N TRP A 60 -26.50 -17.50 0.51
CA TRP A 60 -26.61 -18.91 0.93
C TRP A 60 -28.03 -19.26 1.44
N GLN A 61 -28.57 -18.47 2.36
CA GLN A 61 -29.91 -18.70 2.91
C GLN A 61 -31.00 -18.59 1.84
N SER A 62 -30.89 -17.60 0.94
CA SER A 62 -31.82 -17.42 -0.17
C SER A 62 -31.80 -18.63 -1.10
N TRP A 63 -30.60 -19.09 -1.47
CA TRP A 63 -30.46 -20.26 -2.33
C TRP A 63 -31.04 -21.51 -1.65
N LYS A 64 -30.69 -21.78 -0.38
CA LYS A 64 -31.25 -22.91 0.38
C LYS A 64 -32.78 -22.89 0.40
N ASN A 65 -33.37 -21.74 0.75
CA ASN A 65 -34.81 -21.62 0.90
C ASN A 65 -35.56 -21.74 -0.44
N LEU A 66 -34.97 -21.24 -1.53
CA LEU A 66 -35.57 -21.38 -2.86
C LEU A 66 -35.45 -22.80 -3.41
N THR A 67 -34.36 -23.52 -3.10
CA THR A 67 -34.13 -24.88 -3.60
C THR A 67 -34.90 -25.95 -2.81
N TRP A 68 -34.96 -25.84 -1.48
CA TRP A 68 -35.56 -26.89 -0.62
C TRP A 68 -36.74 -26.41 0.23
N GLY A 69 -37.06 -25.13 0.22
CA GLY A 69 -38.09 -24.55 1.10
C GLY A 69 -37.53 -24.05 2.43
N GLU A 70 -38.30 -23.19 3.09
CA GLU A 70 -37.90 -22.51 4.33
C GLU A 70 -37.79 -23.47 5.53
N GLU A 71 -38.68 -24.46 5.60
CA GLU A 71 -38.74 -25.47 6.67
C GLU A 71 -37.75 -26.64 6.48
N ALA A 72 -36.97 -26.64 5.40
CA ALA A 72 -36.01 -27.70 5.13
C ALA A 72 -34.92 -27.77 6.21
N TYR A 73 -34.62 -29.01 6.63
CA TYR A 73 -33.54 -29.29 7.57
C TYR A 73 -32.19 -28.78 7.06
N VAL A 74 -31.36 -28.25 7.95
CA VAL A 74 -30.04 -27.73 7.58
C VAL A 74 -29.03 -28.88 7.56
N HIS A 75 -28.38 -29.10 6.42
CA HIS A 75 -27.42 -30.20 6.25
C HIS A 75 -26.18 -29.77 5.47
N PRO A 76 -24.97 -30.24 5.83
CA PRO A 76 -23.75 -29.89 5.11
C PRO A 76 -23.78 -30.21 3.61
N GLY A 77 -24.46 -31.28 3.22
CA GLY A 77 -24.65 -31.64 1.81
C GLY A 77 -25.37 -30.58 0.99
N MET A 78 -26.33 -29.84 1.58
CA MET A 78 -26.97 -28.71 0.89
C MET A 78 -25.97 -27.59 0.64
N PHE A 79 -25.05 -27.35 1.57
CA PHE A 79 -24.02 -26.34 1.41
C PHE A 79 -22.96 -26.76 0.40
N CYS A 80 -22.62 -28.06 0.34
CA CYS A 80 -21.79 -28.61 -0.71
C CYS A 80 -22.41 -28.38 -2.11
N GLU A 81 -23.71 -28.66 -2.26
CA GLU A 81 -24.44 -28.44 -3.51
C GLU A 81 -24.44 -26.96 -3.90
N TYR A 82 -24.60 -26.05 -2.93
CA TYR A 82 -24.46 -24.62 -3.17
C TYR A 82 -23.07 -24.26 -3.70
N LEU A 83 -22.00 -24.82 -3.11
CA LEU A 83 -20.64 -24.57 -3.58
C LEU A 83 -20.42 -25.11 -5.00
N PHE A 84 -21.00 -26.27 -5.36
CA PHE A 84 -20.97 -26.77 -6.73
C PHE A 84 -21.77 -25.89 -7.70
N SER A 85 -22.96 -25.43 -7.31
CA SER A 85 -23.71 -24.43 -8.10
C SER A 85 -22.87 -23.15 -8.32
N ARG A 86 -22.14 -22.70 -7.29
CA ARG A 86 -21.21 -21.56 -7.41
C ARG A 86 -19.99 -21.86 -8.29
N PHE A 87 -19.59 -23.12 -8.42
CA PHE A 87 -18.49 -23.57 -9.26
C PHE A 87 -18.89 -23.65 -10.74
N ASP A 88 -20.12 -24.08 -11.01
CA ASP A 88 -20.67 -24.19 -12.37
C ASP A 88 -20.96 -22.81 -12.99
N GLU A 89 -21.12 -21.77 -12.17
CA GLU A 89 -21.19 -20.37 -12.60
C GLU A 89 -19.80 -19.74 -12.80
N PRO A 90 -19.66 -18.65 -13.60
CA PRO A 90 -18.42 -17.87 -13.65
C PRO A 90 -17.97 -17.39 -12.27
N CYS A 91 -16.91 -18.01 -11.74
CA CYS A 91 -16.51 -17.89 -10.35
C CYS A 91 -14.98 -17.89 -10.21
N GLY A 92 -14.44 -16.94 -9.44
CA GLY A 92 -12.99 -16.91 -9.18
C GLY A 92 -12.58 -17.89 -8.09
N ALA A 93 -11.35 -18.43 -8.17
CA ALA A 93 -10.84 -19.42 -7.23
C ALA A 93 -10.88 -19.02 -5.74
N THR A 94 -10.93 -17.72 -5.42
CA THR A 94 -11.00 -17.25 -4.02
C THR A 94 -12.42 -17.19 -3.44
N VAL A 95 -13.44 -17.32 -4.28
CA VAL A 95 -14.85 -17.17 -3.89
C VAL A 95 -15.32 -18.31 -2.96
N PRO A 96 -15.04 -19.61 -3.23
CA PRO A 96 -15.46 -20.70 -2.33
C PRO A 96 -14.91 -20.53 -0.91
N ILE A 97 -13.61 -20.20 -0.81
CA ILE A 97 -12.95 -19.91 0.49
C ILE A 97 -13.65 -18.76 1.20
N PHE A 98 -13.97 -17.69 0.47
CA PHE A 98 -14.66 -16.55 1.04
C PHE A 98 -16.07 -16.89 1.54
N ILE A 99 -16.85 -17.66 0.78
CA ILE A 99 -18.20 -18.09 1.15
C ILE A 99 -18.16 -18.93 2.42
N CYS A 100 -17.34 -20.00 2.47
CA CYS A 100 -17.22 -20.83 3.67
C CYS A 100 -16.80 -20.00 4.89
N LYS A 101 -15.86 -19.06 4.71
CA LYS A 101 -15.42 -18.18 5.79
C LYS A 101 -16.52 -17.25 6.29
N ALA A 102 -17.30 -16.68 5.37
CA ALA A 102 -18.40 -15.77 5.70
C ALA A 102 -19.52 -16.49 6.45
N VAL A 103 -19.93 -17.66 5.96
CA VAL A 103 -20.97 -18.49 6.58
C VAL A 103 -20.50 -18.98 7.95
N SER A 104 -19.27 -19.51 8.06
CA SER A 104 -18.68 -19.93 9.35
C SER A 104 -18.63 -18.79 10.35
N TRP A 105 -18.27 -17.59 9.90
CA TRP A 105 -18.26 -16.41 10.76
C TRP A 105 -19.68 -16.08 11.26
N PHE A 106 -20.69 -16.13 10.39
CA PHE A 106 -22.06 -15.84 10.77
C PHE A 106 -22.60 -16.88 11.74
N GLU A 107 -22.45 -18.18 11.45
CA GLU A 107 -22.89 -19.28 12.32
C GLU A 107 -22.31 -19.17 13.74
N LYS A 108 -21.00 -18.87 13.84
CA LYS A 108 -20.32 -18.61 15.12
C LYS A 108 -20.87 -17.37 15.83
N THR A 109 -21.12 -16.30 15.08
CA THR A 109 -21.66 -15.05 15.65
C THR A 109 -23.10 -15.23 16.10
N ALA A 110 -23.90 -16.05 15.41
CA ALA A 110 -25.28 -16.37 15.78
C ALA A 110 -25.35 -17.30 17.00
N GLY A 111 -24.27 -18.01 17.33
CA GLY A 111 -24.23 -18.96 18.43
C GLY A 111 -24.97 -20.26 18.11
N PHE A 112 -25.01 -20.67 16.84
CA PHE A 112 -25.65 -21.93 16.45
C PHE A 112 -24.91 -23.13 17.06
N GLY A 113 -25.69 -24.15 17.46
CA GLY A 113 -25.15 -25.43 17.92
C GLY A 113 -24.54 -26.24 16.77
N GLU A 114 -23.71 -27.23 17.11
CA GLU A 114 -22.95 -28.02 16.11
C GLU A 114 -23.83 -28.66 15.03
N ALA A 115 -25.03 -29.13 15.38
CA ALA A 115 -25.97 -29.74 14.45
C ALA A 115 -26.48 -28.78 13.36
N SER A 116 -26.44 -27.46 13.59
CA SER A 116 -26.91 -26.44 12.66
C SER A 116 -25.77 -25.78 11.86
N ILE A 117 -24.51 -26.14 12.15
CA ILE A 117 -23.33 -25.60 11.48
C ILE A 117 -23.01 -26.45 10.25
N VAL A 118 -22.98 -25.84 9.07
CA VAL A 118 -22.65 -26.53 7.81
C VAL A 118 -21.23 -26.23 7.33
N SER A 119 -20.76 -25.00 7.55
CA SER A 119 -19.59 -24.46 6.86
C SER A 119 -18.25 -25.10 7.23
N THR A 120 -18.17 -25.77 8.39
CA THR A 120 -16.94 -26.35 8.94
C THR A 120 -16.91 -27.86 8.93
N SER A 121 -17.91 -28.53 8.33
CA SER A 121 -17.87 -29.98 8.19
C SER A 121 -16.68 -30.43 7.35
N ARG A 122 -16.19 -31.66 7.59
CA ARG A 122 -15.06 -32.22 6.83
C ARG A 122 -15.34 -32.26 5.32
N ALA A 123 -16.56 -32.67 4.94
CA ALA A 123 -16.98 -32.73 3.54
C ALA A 123 -16.94 -31.35 2.87
N VAL A 124 -17.49 -30.33 3.54
CA VAL A 124 -17.48 -28.94 3.03
C VAL A 124 -16.05 -28.42 2.86
N CYS A 125 -15.15 -28.71 3.82
CA CYS A 125 -13.74 -28.31 3.70
C CYS A 125 -13.08 -28.97 2.49
N GLN A 126 -13.26 -30.28 2.30
CA GLN A 126 -12.68 -31.02 1.17
C GLN A 126 -13.22 -30.54 -0.17
N ILE A 127 -14.53 -30.31 -0.27
CA ILE A 127 -15.17 -29.81 -1.50
C ILE A 127 -14.74 -28.38 -1.81
N ARG A 128 -14.68 -27.50 -0.81
CA ARG A 128 -14.12 -26.15 -0.97
C ARG A 128 -12.71 -26.20 -1.55
N ASP A 129 -11.85 -27.05 -1.01
CA ASP A 129 -10.45 -27.15 -1.44
C ASP A 129 -10.35 -27.71 -2.87
N TYR A 130 -11.11 -28.76 -3.18
CA TYR A 130 -11.24 -29.31 -4.53
C TYR A 130 -11.69 -28.25 -5.55
N ILE A 131 -12.78 -27.52 -5.26
CA ILE A 131 -13.30 -26.46 -6.14
C ILE A 131 -12.26 -25.35 -6.31
N THR A 132 -11.61 -24.93 -5.22
CA THR A 132 -10.58 -23.89 -5.25
C THR A 132 -9.42 -24.29 -6.16
N GLU A 133 -8.95 -25.54 -6.05
CA GLU A 133 -7.88 -26.08 -6.88
C GLU A 133 -8.26 -26.12 -8.36
N LYS A 134 -9.47 -26.62 -8.68
CA LYS A 134 -9.98 -26.64 -10.05
C LYS A 134 -10.08 -25.25 -10.67
N LEU A 135 -10.66 -24.30 -9.95
CA LEU A 135 -10.73 -22.92 -10.42
C LEU A 135 -9.35 -22.28 -10.56
N ALA A 136 -8.39 -22.63 -9.70
CA ALA A 136 -7.04 -22.07 -9.75
C ALA A 136 -6.23 -22.60 -10.96
N ALA A 137 -6.45 -23.84 -11.39
CA ALA A 137 -5.76 -24.44 -12.53
C ALA A 137 -5.99 -23.66 -13.84
N ASP A 138 -7.20 -23.12 -14.02
CA ASP A 138 -7.59 -22.37 -15.22
C ASP A 138 -7.42 -20.85 -15.07
N THR A 139 -6.93 -20.37 -13.91
CA THR A 139 -6.80 -18.93 -13.65
C THR A 139 -5.44 -18.41 -14.11
N PRO A 140 -5.39 -17.35 -14.95
CA PRO A 140 -4.14 -16.68 -15.27
C PRO A 140 -3.39 -16.23 -13.99
N PRO A 141 -2.05 -16.18 -14.00
CA PRO A 141 -1.28 -15.76 -12.84
C PRO A 141 -1.77 -14.42 -12.28
N VAL A 142 -1.73 -14.29 -10.95
CA VAL A 142 -2.25 -13.10 -10.24
C VAL A 142 -1.59 -11.84 -10.79
N ARG A 143 -2.39 -11.00 -11.43
CA ARG A 143 -1.94 -9.70 -11.95
C ARG A 143 -1.52 -8.80 -10.79
N ARG A 144 -0.23 -8.46 -10.74
CA ARG A 144 0.30 -7.46 -9.80
C ARG A 144 0.10 -6.07 -10.40
N ALA A 145 -0.09 -5.06 -9.56
CA ALA A 145 -0.21 -3.70 -10.04
C ALA A 145 1.13 -3.22 -10.63
N PRO A 146 1.15 -2.65 -11.84
CA PRO A 146 2.39 -2.18 -12.46
C PRO A 146 2.96 -0.99 -11.68
N ARG A 147 4.29 -0.84 -11.68
CA ARG A 147 5.01 0.25 -10.98
C ARG A 147 5.03 1.51 -11.85
N TYR A 148 5.14 2.68 -11.23
CA TYR A 148 5.39 3.91 -11.99
C TYR A 148 6.87 3.98 -12.40
N PRO A 149 7.18 4.35 -13.65
CA PRO A 149 8.54 4.65 -14.08
C PRO A 149 9.00 6.00 -13.55
N ALA A 150 10.31 6.27 -13.61
CA ALA A 150 10.95 7.46 -13.09
C ALA A 150 10.42 8.74 -13.77
N VAL A 151 10.25 8.73 -15.09
CA VAL A 151 9.70 9.86 -15.87
C VAL A 151 8.32 10.30 -15.37
N ALA A 152 7.52 9.37 -14.84
CA ALA A 152 6.21 9.68 -14.27
C ALA A 152 6.33 10.43 -12.94
N VAL A 153 7.32 10.08 -12.12
CA VAL A 153 7.57 10.75 -10.84
C VAL A 153 8.05 12.18 -11.10
N GLU A 154 8.96 12.37 -12.06
CA GLU A 154 9.39 13.71 -12.52
C GLU A 154 8.23 14.57 -12.99
N SER A 155 7.42 14.03 -13.89
CA SER A 155 6.26 14.73 -14.46
C SER A 155 5.22 15.07 -13.40
N LEU A 156 5.03 14.20 -12.39
CA LEU A 156 4.18 14.50 -11.24
C LEU A 156 4.74 15.62 -10.38
N GLU A 157 6.05 15.64 -10.11
CA GLU A 157 6.71 16.72 -9.36
C GLU A 157 6.56 18.05 -10.09
N ALA A 158 6.84 18.08 -11.39
CA ALA A 158 6.63 19.26 -12.24
C ALA A 158 5.17 19.74 -12.22
N LEU A 159 4.19 18.82 -12.32
CA LEU A 159 2.78 19.19 -12.30
C LEU A 159 2.32 19.80 -10.96
N VAL A 160 2.93 19.41 -9.84
CA VAL A 160 2.64 20.07 -8.56
C VAL A 160 3.05 21.54 -8.60
N LEU A 161 4.16 21.84 -9.27
CA LEU A 161 4.74 23.18 -9.34
C LEU A 161 4.09 24.06 -10.42
N ASP A 162 3.54 23.46 -11.47
CA ASP A 162 2.89 24.16 -12.60
C ASP A 162 1.68 25.01 -12.14
N THR A 163 1.84 26.34 -12.21
CA THR A 163 0.81 27.31 -11.79
C THR A 163 -0.33 27.47 -12.79
N GLU A 164 -0.14 27.03 -14.02
CA GLU A 164 -1.16 27.10 -15.09
C GLU A 164 -2.19 25.97 -14.96
N ARG A 165 -1.94 24.98 -14.09
CA ARG A 165 -2.82 23.83 -13.87
C ARG A 165 -3.80 24.08 -12.75
N THR A 166 -4.97 23.43 -12.88
CA THR A 166 -6.01 23.52 -11.85
C THR A 166 -5.52 22.96 -10.52
N VAL A 167 -5.98 23.57 -9.43
CA VAL A 167 -5.57 23.19 -8.08
C VAL A 167 -5.80 21.71 -7.77
N CYS A 168 -6.89 21.11 -8.26
CA CYS A 168 -7.18 19.70 -8.03
C CYS A 168 -6.21 18.78 -8.76
N LEU A 169 -5.75 19.13 -9.97
CA LEU A 169 -4.72 18.35 -10.68
C LEU A 169 -3.39 18.37 -9.93
N ARG A 170 -2.97 19.56 -9.47
CA ARG A 170 -1.74 19.74 -8.69
C ARG A 170 -1.79 18.97 -7.38
N ILE A 171 -2.90 19.04 -6.64
CA ILE A 171 -3.12 18.26 -5.41
C ILE A 171 -3.19 16.76 -5.70
N MET A 172 -3.79 16.34 -6.82
CA MET A 172 -3.83 14.93 -7.20
C MET A 172 -2.43 14.39 -7.48
N ALA A 173 -1.59 15.12 -8.21
CA ALA A 173 -0.19 14.77 -8.43
C ALA A 173 0.59 14.69 -7.12
N TRP A 174 0.42 15.67 -6.23
CA TRP A 174 1.01 15.65 -4.90
C TRP A 174 0.59 14.40 -4.10
N VAL A 175 -0.69 14.04 -4.11
CA VAL A 175 -1.19 12.82 -3.45
C VAL A 175 -0.58 11.56 -4.07
N LYS A 176 -0.36 11.51 -5.39
CA LYS A 176 0.34 10.38 -6.03
C LYS A 176 1.78 10.27 -5.53
N LEU A 177 2.50 11.39 -5.45
CA LEU A 177 3.87 11.42 -4.93
C LEU A 177 3.93 10.97 -3.47
N LEU A 178 3.00 11.41 -2.62
CA LEU A 178 2.90 10.91 -1.23
C LEU A 178 2.73 9.39 -1.17
N LYS A 179 1.92 8.82 -2.07
CA LYS A 179 1.72 7.37 -2.14
C LYS A 179 2.96 6.63 -2.63
N ILE A 180 3.69 7.18 -3.60
CA ILE A 180 4.92 6.58 -4.15
C ILE A 180 6.01 6.60 -3.08
N TRP A 181 6.37 7.79 -2.60
CA TRP A 181 7.46 8.00 -1.64
C TRP A 181 7.16 7.44 -0.24
N GLY A 182 5.89 7.35 0.13
CA GLY A 182 5.44 6.75 1.39
C GLY A 182 5.01 5.28 1.27
N ALA A 183 5.06 4.69 0.07
CA ALA A 183 4.49 3.38 -0.26
C ALA A 183 3.07 3.16 0.32
N LEU A 184 2.22 4.18 0.30
CA LEU A 184 0.93 4.19 0.98
C LEU A 184 -0.13 3.43 0.18
N ARG A 185 -0.99 2.68 0.89
CA ARG A 185 -2.24 2.19 0.29
C ARG A 185 -3.22 3.35 0.11
N PHE A 186 -4.21 3.18 -0.77
CA PHE A 186 -5.34 4.10 -0.88
C PHE A 186 -5.99 4.40 0.48
N ASP A 187 -6.36 3.37 1.25
CA ASP A 187 -6.98 3.53 2.56
C ASP A 187 -6.07 4.21 3.60
N ASP A 188 -4.75 4.07 3.46
CA ASP A 188 -3.80 4.67 4.40
C ASP A 188 -3.60 6.15 4.08
N MET A 189 -3.42 6.48 2.79
CA MET A 189 -3.39 7.86 2.28
C MET A 189 -4.64 8.61 2.71
N GLN A 190 -5.81 8.01 2.49
CA GLN A 190 -7.07 8.69 2.70
C GLN A 190 -7.42 8.86 4.18
N LYS A 191 -6.74 8.17 5.10
CA LYS A 191 -6.89 8.36 6.55
C LYS A 191 -5.89 9.33 7.16
N ILE A 192 -4.98 9.89 6.36
CA ILE A 192 -4.16 11.00 6.81
C ILE A 192 -5.10 12.15 7.15
N LYS A 193 -5.03 12.63 8.40
CA LYS A 193 -5.77 13.83 8.80
C LYS A 193 -4.95 15.06 8.43
N PRO A 194 -5.51 16.02 7.71
CA PRO A 194 -4.77 17.25 7.35
C PRO A 194 -4.30 18.08 8.56
N ALA A 195 -4.98 17.97 9.70
CA ALA A 195 -4.58 18.60 10.95
C ALA A 195 -3.32 17.96 11.56
N ASP A 196 -3.09 16.66 11.30
CA ASP A 196 -1.96 15.89 11.82
C ASP A 196 -0.76 15.89 10.86
N LEU A 197 -0.85 16.58 9.71
CA LEU A 197 0.27 16.78 8.79
C LEU A 197 1.17 17.91 9.29
N GLN A 198 2.46 17.61 9.41
CA GLN A 198 3.50 18.55 9.84
C GLN A 198 4.59 18.63 8.77
N LEU A 199 5.02 19.85 8.45
CA LEU A 199 6.15 20.11 7.58
C LEU A 199 7.26 20.78 8.41
N THR A 200 8.36 20.08 8.62
CA THR A 200 9.48 20.56 9.44
C THR A 200 10.80 20.24 8.76
N GLY A 201 11.61 21.26 8.44
CA GLY A 201 12.92 21.07 7.80
C GLY A 201 12.82 20.36 6.44
N GLY A 202 11.83 20.71 5.61
CA GLY A 202 11.58 20.08 4.29
C GLY A 202 10.96 18.68 4.35
N ARG A 203 10.75 18.12 5.54
CA ARG A 203 10.16 16.80 5.75
C ARG A 203 8.69 16.88 6.11
N LEU A 204 7.86 16.14 5.40
CA LEU A 204 6.44 15.98 5.70
C LEU A 204 6.21 14.73 6.55
N THR A 205 5.62 14.90 7.73
CA THR A 205 5.30 13.81 8.64
C THR A 205 3.84 13.81 9.08
N THR A 206 3.34 12.63 9.47
CA THR A 206 2.03 12.46 10.12
C THR A 206 1.98 11.11 10.83
N THR A 207 0.88 10.81 11.53
CA THR A 207 0.72 9.53 12.23
C THR A 207 -0.67 8.94 11.96
N LEU A 208 -0.69 7.71 11.43
CA LEU A 208 -1.93 6.98 11.18
C LEU A 208 -2.35 6.19 12.43
N ARG A 209 -3.50 6.54 13.01
CA ARG A 209 -4.03 5.89 14.23
C ARG A 209 -4.99 4.72 13.97
N VAL A 210 -5.44 4.51 12.72
CA VAL A 210 -6.36 3.41 12.36
C VAL A 210 -6.03 2.86 10.98
N THR A 211 -5.37 1.71 10.88
CA THR A 211 -5.08 1.06 9.57
C THR A 211 -5.58 -0.38 9.52
N LYS A 212 -5.21 -1.11 8.45
CA LYS A 212 -5.52 -2.54 8.38
C LYS A 212 -4.82 -3.35 9.48
N THR A 213 -3.66 -2.91 9.92
CA THR A 213 -2.78 -3.65 10.84
C THR A 213 -2.54 -2.89 12.15
N SER A 214 -2.92 -1.61 12.24
CA SER A 214 -2.80 -0.77 13.43
C SER A 214 -4.12 -0.19 13.93
N GLY A 215 -4.17 0.16 15.20
CA GLY A 215 -5.27 0.86 15.86
C GLY A 215 -5.57 0.34 17.26
N PRO A 216 -6.59 0.90 17.95
CA PRO A 216 -6.94 0.51 19.31
C PRO A 216 -7.15 -1.02 19.44
N GLY A 217 -6.40 -1.65 20.33
CA GLY A 217 -6.45 -3.11 20.54
C GLY A 217 -5.66 -3.95 19.51
N LYS A 218 -4.80 -3.34 18.69
CA LYS A 218 -3.79 -4.01 17.85
C LYS A 218 -2.38 -3.79 18.42
N ARG A 219 -1.43 -4.66 18.05
CA ARG A 219 -0.03 -4.62 18.54
C ARG A 219 0.67 -3.29 18.24
N VAL A 220 0.30 -2.64 17.13
CA VAL A 220 0.79 -1.30 16.76
C VAL A 220 -0.41 -0.36 16.81
N GLN A 221 -0.34 0.70 17.62
CA GLN A 221 -1.46 1.64 17.80
C GLN A 221 -1.37 2.84 16.86
N GLU A 222 -0.14 3.27 16.56
CA GLU A 222 0.18 4.43 15.75
C GLU A 222 1.19 4.07 14.66
N LEU A 223 1.05 4.65 13.47
CA LEU A 223 1.91 4.37 12.33
C LEU A 223 2.48 5.69 11.78
N PRO A 224 3.74 6.07 12.10
CA PRO A 224 4.32 7.35 11.70
C PRO A 224 4.63 7.34 10.20
N VAL A 225 4.19 8.30 9.40
CA VAL A 225 4.52 8.49 7.98
C VAL A 225 5.55 9.60 7.83
N CYS A 226 6.54 9.38 6.96
CA CYS A 226 7.64 10.30 6.73
C CYS A 226 7.95 10.36 5.23
N ILE A 227 7.84 11.56 4.65
CA ILE A 227 8.36 11.91 3.33
C ILE A 227 9.49 12.93 3.58
N SER A 228 10.73 12.49 3.38
CA SER A 228 11.91 13.31 3.65
C SER A 228 12.20 14.30 2.53
N GLU A 229 13.01 15.29 2.85
CA GLU A 229 13.62 16.23 1.92
C GLU A 229 14.47 15.56 0.81
N LYS A 230 14.74 14.26 0.95
CA LYS A 230 15.48 13.45 -0.05
C LYS A 230 14.55 12.75 -1.05
N ALA A 231 13.24 12.84 -0.86
CA ALA A 231 12.22 12.18 -1.66
C ALA A 231 11.86 13.04 -2.88
N TYR A 232 12.81 13.21 -3.80
CA TYR A 232 12.58 13.94 -5.04
C TYR A 232 13.41 13.38 -6.20
N VAL A 233 12.92 13.59 -7.41
CA VAL A 233 13.66 13.33 -8.65
C VAL A 233 13.99 14.64 -9.36
N TRP A 234 12.98 15.48 -9.58
CA TRP A 234 13.08 16.75 -10.29
C TRP A 234 13.33 17.91 -9.34
N ASP A 235 12.37 18.22 -8.46
CA ASP A 235 12.43 19.40 -7.60
C ASP A 235 11.75 19.15 -6.25
N VAL A 236 12.55 19.18 -5.19
CA VAL A 236 12.12 18.94 -3.79
C VAL A 236 10.99 19.86 -3.31
N SER A 237 10.82 21.04 -3.92
CA SER A 237 9.78 22.00 -3.55
C SER A 237 8.35 21.46 -3.78
N TRP A 238 8.19 20.35 -4.52
CA TRP A 238 6.89 19.67 -4.67
C TRP A 238 6.24 19.33 -3.32
N ILE A 239 7.06 18.98 -2.31
CA ILE A 239 6.59 18.58 -0.97
C ILE A 239 5.87 19.76 -0.30
N GLU A 240 6.57 20.89 -0.19
CA GLU A 240 6.06 22.09 0.47
C GLU A 240 4.93 22.73 -0.35
N THR A 241 5.08 22.80 -1.66
CA THR A 241 4.08 23.41 -2.56
C THR A 241 2.74 22.70 -2.44
N GLY A 242 2.71 21.36 -2.54
CA GLY A 242 1.45 20.64 -2.40
C GLY A 242 0.87 20.67 -0.99
N PHE A 243 1.71 20.69 0.05
CA PHE A 243 1.23 20.91 1.43
C PHE A 243 0.55 22.28 1.59
N ARG A 244 1.15 23.33 1.02
CA ARG A 244 0.59 24.69 1.02
C ARG A 244 -0.72 24.77 0.24
N LEU A 245 -0.78 24.17 -0.95
CA LEU A 245 -2.00 24.10 -1.76
C LEU A 245 -3.15 23.43 -0.99
N LEU A 246 -2.87 22.31 -0.32
CA LEU A 246 -3.87 21.61 0.51
C LEU A 246 -4.38 22.51 1.65
N LYS A 247 -3.46 23.19 2.36
CA LYS A 247 -3.81 24.10 3.45
C LYS A 247 -4.56 25.33 2.99
N GLN A 248 -4.29 25.84 1.78
CA GLN A 248 -4.95 27.03 1.24
C GLN A 248 -6.34 26.74 0.69
N HIS A 249 -6.48 25.67 -0.12
CA HIS A 249 -7.70 25.42 -0.88
C HIS A 249 -8.64 24.38 -0.27
N ALA A 250 -8.15 23.59 0.69
CA ALA A 250 -8.94 22.62 1.43
C ALA A 250 -8.82 22.84 2.95
N ASN A 251 -8.94 24.09 3.41
CA ASN A 251 -8.84 24.44 4.83
C ASN A 251 -10.16 24.20 5.60
N PHE A 252 -10.51 22.95 5.83
CA PHE A 252 -11.65 22.59 6.66
C PHE A 252 -11.39 21.32 7.46
N GLU A 253 -12.02 21.23 8.63
CA GLU A 253 -11.87 20.09 9.54
C GLU A 253 -12.38 18.80 8.90
N ARG A 254 -11.55 17.75 8.89
CA ARG A 254 -11.89 16.43 8.33
C ARG A 254 -10.98 15.33 8.85
N ASP A 255 -11.47 14.09 8.79
CA ASP A 255 -10.75 12.87 9.15
C ASP A 255 -10.14 12.14 7.93
N TYR A 256 -10.05 12.81 6.78
CA TYR A 256 -9.53 12.24 5.54
C TYR A 256 -8.69 13.23 4.72
N LEU A 257 -7.75 12.73 3.91
CA LEU A 257 -6.80 13.60 3.19
C LEU A 257 -7.46 14.32 2.01
N LEU A 258 -7.91 13.55 1.02
CA LEU A 258 -8.36 14.05 -0.27
C LEU A 258 -9.89 14.23 -0.30
N PRO A 259 -10.40 15.46 -0.42
CA PRO A 259 -11.80 15.68 -0.69
C PRO A 259 -12.16 15.37 -2.14
N LYS A 260 -13.43 15.09 -2.39
CA LYS A 260 -13.96 14.90 -3.74
C LYS A 260 -13.80 16.19 -4.54
N PHE A 261 -13.41 16.08 -5.80
CA PHE A 261 -13.23 17.25 -6.66
C PHE A 261 -14.59 17.76 -7.19
N MET A 262 -14.68 19.06 -7.44
CA MET A 262 -15.73 19.62 -8.30
C MET A 262 -15.52 19.19 -9.75
N GLU A 263 -16.58 19.21 -10.56
CA GLU A 263 -16.54 18.75 -11.96
C GLU A 263 -15.55 19.53 -12.82
N ASN A 264 -15.37 20.81 -12.53
CA ASN A 264 -14.43 21.70 -13.22
C ASN A 264 -12.99 21.63 -12.69
N TRP A 265 -12.68 20.75 -11.73
CA TRP A 265 -11.35 20.61 -11.12
C TRP A 265 -10.79 21.88 -10.44
N ALA A 266 -11.59 22.94 -10.29
CA ALA A 266 -11.15 24.20 -9.70
C ALA A 266 -11.24 24.21 -8.16
N GLY A 267 -11.83 23.18 -7.56
CA GLY A 267 -12.01 23.11 -6.12
C GLY A 267 -12.58 21.80 -5.60
N PHE A 268 -12.98 21.83 -4.34
CA PHE A 268 -13.31 20.65 -3.55
C PHE A 268 -14.75 20.67 -3.05
N GLN A 269 -15.39 19.51 -3.07
CA GLN A 269 -16.59 19.28 -2.27
C GLN A 269 -16.16 18.86 -0.86
N MET A 270 -16.92 19.27 0.18
CA MET A 270 -16.73 18.81 1.57
C MET A 270 -17.21 17.37 1.77
N LYS A 271 -16.77 16.48 0.88
CA LYS A 271 -17.06 15.05 0.86
C LYS A 271 -15.76 14.29 0.65
N TYR A 272 -15.73 13.07 1.15
CA TYR A 272 -14.64 12.13 0.95
C TYR A 272 -14.58 11.69 -0.52
N ALA A 273 -13.37 11.68 -1.12
CA ALA A 273 -13.16 11.10 -2.45
C ALA A 273 -13.16 9.56 -2.36
N THR A 274 -14.12 8.91 -3.03
CA THR A 274 -14.20 7.44 -3.06
C THR A 274 -13.05 6.81 -3.84
N TYR A 275 -12.85 5.50 -3.70
CA TYR A 275 -11.87 4.78 -4.52
C TYR A 275 -12.13 4.99 -6.02
N GLN A 276 -13.41 4.96 -6.42
CA GLN A 276 -13.82 5.19 -7.80
C GLN A 276 -13.45 6.61 -8.26
N ASP A 277 -13.78 7.63 -7.45
CA ASP A 277 -13.42 9.02 -7.75
C ASP A 277 -11.91 9.15 -7.99
N VAL A 278 -11.10 8.66 -7.05
CA VAL A 278 -9.63 8.78 -7.12
C VAL A 278 -9.04 7.97 -8.27
N SER A 279 -9.59 6.79 -8.56
CA SER A 279 -9.18 5.99 -9.72
C SER A 279 -9.48 6.71 -11.04
N SER A 280 -10.61 7.39 -11.15
CA SER A 280 -10.95 8.22 -12.31
C SER A 280 -10.03 9.44 -12.41
N TYR A 281 -9.74 10.09 -11.28
CA TYR A 281 -8.85 11.24 -11.26
C TYR A 281 -7.43 10.87 -11.70
N ALA A 282 -6.91 9.75 -11.21
CA ALA A 282 -5.61 9.22 -11.57
C ALA A 282 -5.53 8.85 -13.06
N CYS A 283 -6.60 8.28 -13.63
CA CYS A 283 -6.67 7.98 -15.06
C CYS A 283 -6.59 9.26 -15.89
N HIS A 284 -7.39 10.29 -15.55
CA HIS A 284 -7.33 11.58 -16.24
C HIS A 284 -5.95 12.23 -16.12
N LEU A 285 -5.38 12.25 -14.91
CA LEU A 285 -4.04 12.76 -14.64
C LEU A 285 -3.00 12.15 -15.58
N ARG A 286 -2.99 10.82 -15.73
CA ARG A 286 -2.01 10.12 -16.59
C ARG A 286 -2.13 10.44 -18.08
N LYS A 287 -3.34 10.76 -18.56
CA LYS A 287 -3.54 11.19 -19.96
C LYS A 287 -2.88 12.53 -20.27
N ILE A 288 -2.74 13.38 -19.26
CA ILE A 288 -2.30 14.76 -19.43
C ILE A 288 -0.94 15.04 -18.79
N LEU A 289 -0.27 14.02 -18.24
CA LEU A 289 1.06 14.18 -17.64
C LEU A 289 2.04 14.55 -18.75
N PRO A 290 2.57 15.78 -18.76
CA PRO A 290 3.48 16.21 -19.80
C PRO A 290 4.88 15.72 -19.48
N SER A 291 5.61 15.30 -20.51
CA SER A 291 7.06 15.24 -20.51
C SER A 291 7.56 16.67 -20.37
N TYR A 292 8.52 16.88 -19.48
CA TYR A 292 9.10 18.21 -19.30
C TYR A 292 10.09 18.58 -20.42
N TYR A 293 10.39 17.64 -21.33
CA TYR A 293 11.39 17.81 -22.38
C TYR A 293 10.78 18.28 -23.70
N ASP A 294 9.62 17.74 -24.05
CA ASP A 294 8.93 18.01 -25.32
C ASP A 294 7.46 18.43 -25.12
N PHE A 295 7.00 18.53 -23.86
CA PHE A 295 5.63 18.89 -23.47
C PHE A 295 4.52 17.95 -23.97
N ASN A 296 4.91 16.83 -24.61
CA ASN A 296 3.98 15.79 -25.05
C ASN A 296 3.54 14.92 -23.86
N ALA A 297 2.43 14.19 -24.00
CA ALA A 297 2.02 13.25 -22.96
C ALA A 297 3.07 12.12 -22.81
N ILE A 298 3.50 11.84 -21.58
CA ILE A 298 4.49 10.77 -21.30
C ILE A 298 3.95 9.36 -21.55
N PHE A 299 2.63 9.21 -21.57
CA PHE A 299 1.99 7.91 -21.74
C PHE A 299 1.03 7.95 -22.92
N PRO A 300 1.03 6.90 -23.75
CA PRO A 300 -0.07 6.67 -24.68
C PRO A 300 -1.42 6.65 -23.95
N GLU A 301 -2.45 7.24 -24.55
CA GLU A 301 -3.76 7.40 -23.92
C GLU A 301 -4.40 6.04 -23.54
N GLU A 302 -4.13 5.01 -24.34
CA GLU A 302 -4.56 3.63 -24.16
C GLU A 302 -4.09 3.04 -22.82
N LEU A 303 -2.93 3.50 -22.33
CA LEU A 303 -2.33 3.06 -21.08
C LEU A 303 -2.79 3.87 -19.86
N ALA A 304 -3.65 4.88 -20.03
CA ALA A 304 -4.10 5.70 -18.91
C ALA A 304 -4.75 4.90 -17.76
N SER A 305 -5.36 3.75 -18.07
CA SER A 305 -5.98 2.84 -17.09
C SER A 305 -5.13 1.61 -16.71
N PHE A 306 -3.90 1.54 -17.22
CA PHE A 306 -2.94 0.45 -16.94
C PHE A 306 -2.54 0.42 -15.46
N TRP A 307 -2.15 1.57 -14.91
CA TRP A 307 -1.84 1.70 -13.48
C TRP A 307 -3.11 1.79 -12.63
N THR A 308 -3.02 1.26 -11.41
CA THR A 308 -4.12 1.22 -10.43
C THR A 308 -3.76 2.01 -9.18
N GLU A 309 -4.69 2.19 -8.24
CA GLU A 309 -4.39 2.81 -6.94
C GLU A 309 -3.47 1.95 -6.03
N HIS A 310 -3.02 0.79 -6.50
CA HIS A 310 -2.00 -0.01 -5.84
C HIS A 310 -0.60 0.13 -6.48
N SER A 311 -0.51 0.75 -7.65
CA SER A 311 0.74 0.92 -8.41
C SER A 311 1.78 1.75 -7.64
N GLU A 312 1.36 2.84 -7.00
CA GLU A 312 2.27 3.72 -6.26
C GLU A 312 2.96 2.97 -5.11
N ARG A 313 2.22 2.09 -4.44
CA ARG A 313 2.72 1.32 -3.29
C ARG A 313 3.82 0.32 -3.65
N ALA A 314 3.77 -0.23 -4.86
CA ALA A 314 4.77 -1.21 -5.32
C ALA A 314 6.04 -0.54 -5.87
N THR A 315 5.99 0.76 -6.16
CA THR A 315 7.03 1.46 -6.94
C THR A 315 8.36 1.53 -6.19
N MET A 316 8.41 2.23 -5.05
CA MET A 316 9.65 2.39 -4.28
C MET A 316 10.18 1.07 -3.66
N PRO A 317 9.36 0.20 -3.03
CA PRO A 317 9.88 -1.03 -2.43
C PRO A 317 10.52 -2.00 -3.43
N THR A 318 10.01 -2.05 -4.67
CA THR A 318 10.60 -2.88 -5.73
C THR A 318 11.90 -2.28 -6.25
N ALA A 319 11.96 -0.97 -6.46
CA ALA A 319 13.21 -0.31 -6.83
C ALA A 319 14.31 -0.53 -5.77
N LEU A 320 13.99 -0.40 -4.48
CA LEU A 320 14.93 -0.72 -3.41
C LEU A 320 15.39 -2.19 -3.42
N ALA A 321 14.54 -3.11 -3.89
CA ALA A 321 14.93 -4.52 -4.07
C ALA A 321 16.06 -4.65 -5.10
N MET A 322 15.89 -3.97 -6.23
CA MET A 322 16.85 -3.96 -7.35
C MET A 322 18.17 -3.30 -6.94
N LEU A 323 18.10 -2.31 -6.04
CA LEU A 323 19.26 -1.66 -5.44
C LEU A 323 19.90 -2.46 -4.28
N GLY A 324 19.52 -3.73 -4.09
CA GLY A 324 20.14 -4.62 -3.11
C GLY A 324 19.74 -4.37 -1.65
N VAL A 325 18.67 -3.62 -1.38
CA VAL A 325 18.24 -3.34 0.00
C VAL A 325 17.56 -4.56 0.61
N GLU A 326 18.01 -4.95 1.79
CA GLU A 326 17.43 -6.04 2.59
C GLU A 326 15.93 -5.88 2.85
N THR A 327 15.21 -7.01 2.89
CA THR A 327 13.76 -7.05 3.12
C THR A 327 13.34 -6.37 4.43
N SER A 328 14.10 -6.53 5.51
CA SER A 328 13.84 -5.90 6.82
C SER A 328 13.78 -4.37 6.73
N LYS A 329 14.67 -3.75 5.95
CA LYS A 329 14.70 -2.29 5.72
C LYS A 329 13.59 -1.85 4.76
N ARG A 330 13.32 -2.61 3.70
CA ARG A 330 12.22 -2.33 2.75
C ARG A 330 10.85 -2.40 3.43
N ASP A 331 10.68 -3.32 4.37
CA ASP A 331 9.47 -3.47 5.17
C ASP A 331 9.16 -2.22 6.01
N LEU A 332 10.13 -1.35 6.32
CA LEU A 332 9.89 -0.06 7.00
C LEU A 332 9.16 0.96 6.12
N VAL A 333 9.38 0.91 4.80
CA VAL A 333 8.77 1.80 3.80
C VAL A 333 7.35 1.33 3.49
N GLY A 334 7.21 0.06 3.09
CA GLY A 334 5.93 -0.55 2.70
C GLY A 334 5.07 -1.01 3.88
N ARG A 335 5.65 -1.18 5.07
CA ARG A 335 4.99 -1.63 6.32
C ARG A 335 4.26 -2.95 6.16
N TRP A 336 4.96 -3.93 5.60
CA TRP A 336 4.43 -5.27 5.39
C TRP A 336 4.36 -6.08 6.69
N LYS A 337 5.22 -5.79 7.67
CA LYS A 337 5.19 -6.33 9.04
C LYS A 337 5.57 -5.26 10.08
N PRO A 338 4.65 -4.38 10.49
CA PRO A 338 4.95 -3.40 11.52
C PRO A 338 5.10 -4.10 12.88
N GLU A 339 6.28 -3.99 13.50
CA GLU A 339 6.56 -4.51 14.83
C GLU A 339 6.27 -3.45 15.90
N ALA A 340 6.00 -3.89 17.14
CA ALA A 340 5.76 -2.93 18.25
C ALA A 340 6.98 -2.02 18.48
N SER A 341 8.18 -2.55 18.25
CA SER A 341 9.46 -1.86 18.26
C SER A 341 9.52 -0.72 17.25
N ASP A 342 8.88 -0.83 16.07
CA ASP A 342 8.88 0.23 15.03
C ASP A 342 8.27 1.55 15.53
N THR A 343 7.32 1.46 16.47
CA THR A 343 6.75 2.64 17.16
C THR A 343 7.78 3.32 18.08
N TYR A 344 8.77 2.55 18.55
CA TYR A 344 9.84 2.98 19.44
C TYR A 344 11.14 3.36 18.71
N ILE A 345 11.26 3.10 17.40
CA ILE A 345 12.44 3.45 16.63
C ILE A 345 12.48 4.98 16.49
N ARG A 346 13.14 5.65 17.44
CA ARG A 346 13.47 7.10 17.38
C ARG A 346 14.19 7.48 16.07
N SER A 347 14.79 6.50 15.38
CA SER A 347 15.45 6.64 14.09
C SER A 347 14.57 6.34 12.86
N TYR A 348 13.25 6.07 13.00
CA TYR A 348 12.38 5.67 11.87
C TYR A 348 12.46 6.66 10.70
N ASN A 349 12.25 7.94 11.00
CA ASN A 349 12.30 9.01 9.99
C ASN A 349 13.68 9.07 9.31
N GLY A 350 14.76 8.85 10.05
CA GLY A 350 16.13 8.85 9.51
C GLY A 350 16.38 7.68 8.56
N LEU A 351 15.96 6.48 8.93
CA LEU A 351 16.08 5.29 8.08
C LEU A 351 15.25 5.40 6.81
N VAL A 352 14.00 5.86 6.93
CA VAL A 352 13.14 6.12 5.76
C VAL A 352 13.74 7.20 4.86
N ALA A 353 14.30 8.27 5.42
CA ALA A 353 14.96 9.31 4.65
C ALA A 353 16.19 8.78 3.88
N GLN A 354 16.97 7.87 4.47
CA GLN A 354 18.08 7.21 3.79
C GLN A 354 17.60 6.37 2.60
N LEU A 355 16.53 5.59 2.77
CA LEU A 355 15.95 4.78 1.71
C LEU A 355 15.34 5.62 0.59
N GLN A 356 14.62 6.69 0.94
CA GLN A 356 14.08 7.64 -0.04
C GLN A 356 15.21 8.32 -0.82
N GLY A 357 16.29 8.73 -0.13
CA GLY A 357 17.45 9.31 -0.78
C GLY A 357 18.19 8.34 -1.70
N LEU A 358 18.31 7.06 -1.32
CA LEU A 358 18.88 6.03 -2.20
C LEU A 358 18.05 5.86 -3.47
N TYR A 359 16.73 5.78 -3.32
CA TYR A 359 15.82 5.65 -4.45
C TYR A 359 15.84 6.88 -5.37
N GLY A 360 15.74 8.10 -4.81
CA GLY A 360 15.79 9.33 -5.60
C GLY A 360 17.13 9.53 -6.31
N LYS A 361 18.26 9.11 -5.71
CA LYS A 361 19.55 9.09 -6.40
C LYS A 361 19.55 8.15 -7.61
N ALA A 362 18.94 6.96 -7.51
CA ALA A 362 18.85 6.04 -8.64
C ALA A 362 17.98 6.59 -9.77
N MET A 363 16.87 7.24 -9.46
CA MET A 363 15.96 7.84 -10.46
C MET A 363 16.57 9.01 -11.23
N ARG A 364 17.58 9.68 -10.65
CA ARG A 364 18.33 10.80 -11.26
C ARG A 364 19.58 10.36 -12.02
N LYS A 365 19.79 9.06 -12.22
CA LYS A 365 20.91 8.60 -13.04
C LYS A 365 20.51 8.49 -14.51
N PRO A 366 21.42 8.77 -15.45
CA PRO A 366 21.13 8.58 -16.88
C PRO A 366 20.81 7.13 -17.26
N ASP A 367 21.38 6.15 -16.55
CA ASP A 367 21.11 4.73 -16.79
C ASP A 367 19.91 4.20 -15.99
N ARG A 368 19.03 5.08 -15.47
CA ARG A 368 17.89 4.71 -14.60
C ARG A 368 16.98 3.64 -15.20
N PHE A 369 16.75 3.67 -16.51
CA PHE A 369 15.89 2.71 -17.20
C PHE A 369 16.37 1.28 -16.97
N ARG A 370 17.69 1.08 -17.09
CA ARG A 370 18.35 -0.21 -16.83
C ARG A 370 18.50 -0.48 -15.33
N LEU A 371 18.90 0.52 -14.55
CA LEU A 371 19.15 0.39 -13.11
C LEU A 371 17.89 0.02 -12.31
N LEU A 372 16.73 0.54 -12.73
CA LEU A 372 15.43 0.33 -12.09
C LEU A 372 14.56 -0.71 -12.82
N ASP A 373 15.13 -1.38 -13.83
CA ASP A 373 14.49 -2.44 -14.60
C ASP A 373 13.09 -2.00 -15.09
N GLU A 374 13.05 -0.84 -15.76
CA GLU A 374 11.81 -0.25 -16.26
C GLU A 374 11.25 -1.01 -17.47
N ILE A 375 12.05 -1.90 -18.06
CA ILE A 375 11.59 -2.86 -19.07
C ILE A 375 10.45 -3.76 -18.55
N ASP A 376 10.44 -4.14 -17.27
CA ASP A 376 9.32 -4.87 -16.64
C ASP A 376 8.00 -4.10 -16.71
N VAL A 377 8.04 -2.75 -16.72
CA VAL A 377 6.85 -1.92 -16.89
C VAL A 377 6.31 -2.03 -18.32
N ALA A 378 7.20 -2.05 -19.32
CA ALA A 378 6.84 -2.23 -20.72
C ALA A 378 6.30 -3.64 -21.01
N GLU A 379 6.94 -4.69 -20.47
CA GLU A 379 6.47 -6.07 -20.57
C GLU A 379 5.08 -6.24 -19.94
N SER A 380 4.87 -5.63 -18.77
CA SER A 380 3.58 -5.61 -18.09
C SER A 380 2.51 -4.85 -18.91
N ALA A 381 2.88 -3.77 -19.58
CA ALA A 381 1.98 -2.99 -20.43
C ALA A 381 1.58 -3.78 -21.69
N ASP A 382 2.53 -4.43 -22.36
CA ASP A 382 2.26 -5.30 -23.52
C ASP A 382 1.29 -6.44 -23.13
N ALA A 383 1.59 -7.15 -22.03
CA ALA A 383 0.72 -8.21 -21.52
C ALA A 383 -0.68 -7.70 -21.16
N TRP A 384 -0.79 -6.48 -20.63
CA TRP A 384 -2.07 -5.87 -20.30
C TRP A 384 -2.87 -5.47 -21.56
N LEU A 385 -2.21 -4.91 -22.58
CA LEU A 385 -2.84 -4.53 -23.84
C LEU A 385 -3.44 -5.75 -24.56
N ARG A 386 -2.71 -6.87 -24.63
CA ARG A 386 -3.17 -8.14 -25.21
C ARG A 386 -4.50 -8.63 -24.61
N ASN A 387 -4.73 -8.34 -23.34
CA ASN A 387 -5.90 -8.83 -22.61
C ASN A 387 -7.13 -7.92 -22.70
N ARG A 388 -6.99 -6.66 -23.13
CA ARG A 388 -8.03 -5.63 -22.92
C ARG A 388 -8.68 -5.14 -24.20
N LYS A 389 -7.98 -5.22 -25.33
CA LYS A 389 -8.57 -4.97 -26.64
C LYS A 389 -8.33 -6.21 -27.49
N THR A 390 -9.41 -6.93 -27.82
CA THR A 390 -9.39 -8.04 -28.79
C THR A 390 -9.04 -7.57 -30.21
N GLU A 391 -8.93 -6.26 -30.43
CA GLU A 391 -8.81 -5.61 -31.76
C GLU A 391 -7.56 -4.73 -31.93
N ILE A 392 -6.64 -4.63 -30.95
CA ILE A 392 -5.36 -3.95 -31.23
C ILE A 392 -4.55 -4.85 -32.14
N VAL A 393 -4.30 -4.38 -33.36
CA VAL A 393 -3.40 -5.04 -34.32
C VAL A 393 -2.01 -5.09 -33.70
N ASP A 394 -1.29 -6.21 -33.86
CA ASP A 394 0.04 -6.41 -33.26
C ASP A 394 1.02 -5.25 -33.50
N ALA A 395 0.94 -4.61 -34.67
CA ALA A 395 1.73 -3.45 -35.04
C ALA A 395 1.40 -2.20 -34.18
N GLU A 396 0.13 -1.90 -33.97
CA GLU A 396 -0.30 -0.78 -33.10
C GLU A 396 0.13 -1.03 -31.66
N ARG A 397 0.02 -2.28 -31.18
CA ARG A 397 0.50 -2.63 -29.83
C ARG A 397 2.01 -2.41 -29.69
N ALA A 398 2.79 -2.88 -30.66
CA ALA A 398 4.23 -2.72 -30.66
C ALA A 398 4.63 -1.23 -30.66
N GLU A 399 3.91 -0.41 -31.43
CA GLU A 399 4.11 1.04 -31.45
C GLU A 399 3.81 1.70 -30.09
N LEU A 400 2.69 1.38 -29.46
CA LEU A 400 2.34 1.89 -28.12
C LEU A 400 3.40 1.52 -27.06
N VAL A 401 3.92 0.29 -27.11
CA VAL A 401 4.98 -0.17 -26.20
C VAL A 401 6.30 0.54 -26.49
N SER A 402 6.64 0.74 -27.77
CA SER A 402 7.82 1.49 -28.20
C SER A 402 7.78 2.94 -27.71
N GLN A 403 6.66 3.62 -27.86
CA GLN A 403 6.44 4.98 -27.36
C GLN A 403 6.60 5.08 -25.83
N LEU A 404 6.03 4.11 -25.10
CA LEU A 404 6.20 4.03 -23.65
C LEU A 404 7.69 3.87 -23.27
N MET A 405 8.41 2.97 -23.94
CA MET A 405 9.84 2.75 -23.69
C MET A 405 10.66 4.02 -23.98
N ALA A 406 10.40 4.68 -25.11
CA ALA A 406 11.07 5.93 -25.46
C ALA A 406 10.84 7.03 -24.41
N SER A 407 9.63 7.14 -23.86
CA SER A 407 9.35 8.09 -22.78
C SER A 407 10.08 7.73 -21.48
N MET A 408 10.14 6.45 -21.10
CA MET A 408 10.83 6.01 -19.88
C MET A 408 12.35 6.19 -19.96
N ASP A 409 12.93 6.00 -21.15
CA ASP A 409 14.35 6.23 -21.42
C ASP A 409 14.68 7.71 -21.68
N SER A 410 13.67 8.57 -21.86
CA SER A 410 13.89 10.01 -21.95
C SER A 410 14.38 10.53 -20.59
N PHE A 411 15.66 10.90 -20.54
CA PHE A 411 16.26 11.54 -19.39
C PHE A 411 16.96 12.81 -19.84
N ALA A 412 16.56 13.96 -19.28
CA ALA A 412 17.42 15.13 -19.36
C ALA A 412 18.25 15.25 -18.10
N ILE A 413 19.55 15.14 -18.27
CA ILE A 413 20.48 15.82 -17.38
C ILE A 413 20.45 17.29 -17.82
N HIS A 414 20.18 18.19 -16.88
CA HIS A 414 20.66 19.57 -17.03
C HIS A 414 22.17 19.47 -17.21
N ASP A 415 22.68 19.86 -18.38
CA ASP A 415 24.11 20.05 -18.61
C ASP A 415 24.73 20.62 -17.33
N GLU A 416 25.80 19.96 -16.89
CA GLU A 416 26.66 20.52 -15.86
C GLU A 416 26.91 21.97 -16.25
N VAL A 417 26.54 22.91 -15.38
CA VAL A 417 27.02 24.27 -15.53
C VAL A 417 28.54 24.16 -15.37
N GLU A 418 29.25 24.07 -16.49
CA GLU A 418 30.67 24.37 -16.59
C GLU A 418 30.83 25.83 -16.16
N GLY A 419 30.88 26.05 -14.85
CA GLY A 419 31.52 27.23 -14.30
C GLY A 419 32.99 27.15 -14.69
N PRO A 420 33.63 28.25 -15.13
CA PRO A 420 35.03 28.22 -15.53
C PRO A 420 35.87 27.91 -14.29
N LEU A 421 36.27 26.65 -14.14
CA LEU A 421 37.28 26.24 -13.18
C LEU A 421 38.63 26.46 -13.84
N GLY A 422 39.32 27.48 -13.34
CA GLY A 422 40.74 27.65 -13.56
C GLY A 422 41.48 26.36 -13.23
N GLU A 423 42.45 26.07 -14.08
CA GLU A 423 43.40 24.96 -13.99
C GLU A 423 43.83 24.68 -12.55
N GLN A 424 43.66 23.44 -12.13
CA GLN A 424 44.69 22.73 -11.39
C GLN A 424 44.53 21.24 -11.64
N CYS A 425 45.38 20.78 -12.56
CA CYS A 425 45.79 19.40 -12.75
C CYS A 425 46.31 18.84 -11.43
N ASP A 426 45.88 17.64 -11.04
CA ASP A 426 46.75 16.68 -10.36
C ASP A 426 46.18 15.26 -10.48
N THR A 427 46.90 14.50 -11.32
CA THR A 427 47.15 13.04 -11.33
C THR A 427 46.29 12.10 -10.50
N GLU A 428 45.73 11.11 -11.21
CA GLU A 428 45.32 9.80 -10.67
C GLU A 428 46.46 9.15 -9.86
N GLN A 429 46.19 8.86 -8.59
CA GLN A 429 46.88 7.80 -7.84
C GLN A 429 45.85 6.85 -7.25
N THR A 430 45.83 5.67 -7.83
CA THR A 430 45.16 4.47 -7.34
C THR A 430 45.85 4.01 -6.04
N GLU A 431 45.32 4.40 -4.88
CA GLU A 431 45.77 3.86 -3.61
C GLU A 431 45.03 2.55 -3.27
N VAL A 432 45.76 1.46 -3.41
CA VAL A 432 45.46 0.14 -2.87
C VAL A 432 45.52 0.24 -1.34
N LEU A 433 44.38 0.13 -0.66
CA LEU A 433 44.33 -0.04 0.79
C LEU A 433 44.66 -1.49 1.18
N GLU A 434 45.96 -1.81 1.24
CA GLU A 434 46.48 -2.92 2.03
C GLU A 434 47.50 -2.43 3.05
N ALA A 435 47.09 -2.37 4.32
CA ALA A 435 47.98 -2.53 5.45
C ALA A 435 47.22 -3.28 6.57
N PRO A 436 47.76 -4.36 7.15
CA PRO A 436 47.05 -5.14 8.15
C PRO A 436 46.95 -4.36 9.46
N LEU A 437 45.74 -4.31 10.05
CA LEU A 437 45.52 -3.90 11.44
C LEU A 437 46.42 -4.74 12.36
N GLN A 438 47.42 -4.13 12.99
CA GLN A 438 48.22 -4.78 14.03
C GLN A 438 47.34 -4.99 15.27
N VAL A 439 46.92 -6.23 15.48
CA VAL A 439 46.26 -6.65 16.74
C VAL A 439 47.33 -6.87 17.79
N ARG A 440 47.39 -6.01 18.81
CA ARG A 440 48.23 -6.20 19.99
C ARG A 440 47.41 -6.81 21.11
N VAL A 441 47.73 -8.05 21.52
CA VAL A 441 47.14 -8.70 22.70
C VAL A 441 47.88 -8.19 23.95
N ILE A 442 47.17 -7.52 24.85
CA ILE A 442 47.72 -7.04 26.12
C ILE A 442 47.41 -8.08 27.21
N PRO A 443 48.41 -8.61 27.93
CA PRO A 443 48.18 -9.50 29.07
C PRO A 443 47.40 -8.80 30.19
N ALA A 444 46.46 -9.51 30.83
CA ALA A 444 45.56 -8.96 31.85
C ALA A 444 46.25 -8.26 33.05
N ALA A 445 47.55 -8.53 33.27
CA ALA A 445 48.34 -7.90 34.32
C ALA A 445 48.68 -6.42 34.03
N GLU A 446 48.86 -6.02 32.76
CA GLU A 446 49.19 -4.63 32.39
C GLU A 446 47.98 -3.68 32.48
N PHE A 447 46.76 -4.22 32.39
CA PHE A 447 45.51 -3.43 32.43
C PHE A 447 45.24 -2.77 33.79
N LYS A 448 45.79 -3.33 34.89
CA LYS A 448 45.59 -2.80 36.25
C LYS A 448 46.47 -1.58 36.60
N SER A 449 47.37 -1.15 35.71
CA SER A 449 48.28 -0.01 35.96
C SER A 449 47.93 1.27 35.20
N MET A 450 46.93 1.27 34.31
CA MET A 450 46.54 2.47 33.55
C MET A 450 45.53 3.32 34.33
N GLU A 451 45.98 4.44 34.88
CA GLU A 451 45.13 5.47 35.50
C GLU A 451 44.10 6.04 34.52
N LYS A 452 42.88 6.27 35.02
CA LYS A 452 41.77 6.92 34.31
C LYS A 452 42.17 8.35 33.91
N GLY A 453 42.47 8.60 32.63
CA GLY A 453 42.59 10.00 32.20
C GLY A 453 43.31 10.34 30.89
N ARG A 454 43.51 9.42 29.93
CA ARG A 454 43.99 9.82 28.58
C ARG A 454 43.11 9.26 27.47
N ARG A 455 42.66 10.14 26.57
CA ARG A 455 42.07 9.79 25.28
C ARG A 455 43.17 9.24 24.38
N LEU A 456 42.96 8.04 23.82
CA LEU A 456 43.72 7.50 22.71
C LEU A 456 42.83 7.52 21.48
N GLU A 457 43.21 8.28 20.46
CA GLU A 457 42.58 8.22 19.14
C GLU A 457 42.99 6.92 18.44
N GLY A 458 42.01 6.20 17.86
CA GLY A 458 42.28 5.13 16.90
C GLY A 458 42.27 3.67 17.38
N ILE A 459 41.75 3.32 18.57
CA ILE A 459 41.67 1.91 19.02
C ILE A 459 40.21 1.49 19.27
N VAL A 460 39.75 0.47 18.56
CA VAL A 460 38.46 -0.22 18.80
C VAL A 460 38.68 -1.34 19.82
N LEU A 461 38.08 -1.23 21.01
CA LEU A 461 38.06 -2.28 22.02
C LEU A 461 36.95 -3.31 21.70
N LEU A 462 37.34 -4.54 21.36
CA LEU A 462 36.45 -5.69 21.24
C LEU A 462 36.58 -6.56 22.50
N ILE A 463 35.53 -6.60 23.33
CA ILE A 463 35.40 -7.57 24.43
C ILE A 463 34.80 -8.84 23.82
N LEU A 464 35.61 -9.88 23.66
CA LEU A 464 35.15 -11.23 23.28
C LEU A 464 34.97 -12.07 24.55
N GLU A 465 33.73 -12.27 24.98
CA GLU A 465 33.40 -13.37 25.90
C GLU A 465 33.49 -14.69 25.13
N LEU A 466 34.66 -15.33 25.19
CA LEU A 466 34.82 -16.71 24.74
C LEU A 466 34.28 -17.63 25.83
N GLY A 467 33.01 -18.03 25.67
CA GLY A 467 32.42 -19.12 26.44
C GLY A 467 33.07 -20.46 26.06
N MET A 468 33.66 -21.12 27.05
CA MET A 468 34.00 -22.54 27.00
C MET A 468 33.59 -23.21 28.32
N PRO A 469 33.29 -24.53 28.28
CA PRO A 469 32.30 -25.16 29.12
C PRO A 469 32.87 -25.59 30.48
N VAL A 470 32.03 -25.52 31.51
CA VAL A 470 32.30 -26.18 32.79
C VAL A 470 31.02 -26.92 33.18
N TRP A 471 31.12 -28.25 33.13
CA TRP A 471 30.30 -29.33 33.70
C TRP A 471 28.85 -29.06 34.11
#